data_AF-B8IKP8-F1
#
_entry.id   AF-B8IKP8-F1
#
_cell.length_a   1.000
_cell.length_b   1.000
_cell.length_c   1.000
_cell.angle_alpha   90.00
_cell.angle_beta   90.00
_cell.angle_gamma   90.00
#
_symmetry.space_group_name_H-M   'P 1'
#
loop_
_entity.id
_entity.type
_entity.pdbx_description
1 polymer ?
#
loop_
_entity_poly.entity_id
_entity_poly.type
_entity_poly.pdbx_seq_one_letter_code
_entity_poly.pdbx_strand_id
1 'polypeptide(L)'
;MLCTTQSGLDARRTPAQDDASPLREEFRRPEPWREDLEALRSLLQDSRPVEPTRGEIAALIEDEAPGALPRRARERIAERLAATLRRRLA
;
A
#
# COMPACT_ATOMS: atom_id res chain seq x y z
N MET A 1 -66.85 -11.25 -9.77
CA MET A 1 -67.83 -10.19 -9.45
C MET A 1 -67.02 -8.93 -9.15
N LEU A 2 -66.94 -8.01 -10.11
CA LEU A 2 -66.19 -6.77 -10.02
C LEU A 2 -67.07 -5.72 -9.34
N CYS A 3 -66.58 -5.09 -8.27
CA CYS A 3 -67.04 -3.77 -7.83
C CYS A 3 -65.84 -3.01 -7.27
N THR A 4 -65.31 -2.12 -8.10
CA THR A 4 -64.40 -1.03 -7.77
C THR A 4 -65.13 0.03 -6.97
N THR A 5 -64.54 0.51 -5.88
CA THR A 5 -64.88 1.84 -5.32
C THR A 5 -63.63 2.68 -5.22
N GLN A 6 -63.77 3.88 -5.78
CA GLN A 6 -62.78 4.89 -6.03
C GLN A 6 -63.06 6.06 -5.08
N SER A 7 -62.08 6.41 -4.26
CA SER A 7 -61.95 7.67 -3.52
C SER A 7 -60.45 7.87 -3.35
N GLY A 8 -59.77 8.92 -3.82
CA GLY A 8 -60.20 10.27 -4.09
C GLY A 8 -59.39 11.19 -3.18
N LEU A 9 -58.35 11.83 -3.76
CA LEU A 9 -57.64 13.04 -3.29
C LEU A 9 -56.88 12.97 -1.95
N ASP A 10 -55.81 13.72 -1.68
CA ASP A 10 -54.82 14.51 -2.40
C ASP A 10 -53.97 15.08 -1.25
N ALA A 11 -52.65 14.89 -1.23
CA ALA A 11 -51.74 15.75 -0.46
C ALA A 11 -50.30 15.29 -0.68
N ARG A 12 -49.68 15.94 -1.65
CA ARG A 12 -48.24 16.05 -1.84
C ARG A 12 -47.52 16.37 -0.52
N ARG A 13 -46.53 15.55 -0.16
CA ARG A 13 -45.19 16.02 0.25
C ARG A 13 -44.26 14.82 0.38
N THR A 14 -43.64 14.44 -0.73
CA THR A 14 -42.26 13.96 -0.65
C THR A 14 -41.45 15.17 -0.21
N PRO A 15 -40.75 15.16 0.94
CA PRO A 15 -39.72 16.16 1.13
C PRO A 15 -38.72 15.92 0.00
N ALA A 16 -38.66 16.89 -0.92
CA ALA A 16 -37.52 17.03 -1.80
C ALA A 16 -36.29 16.92 -0.91
N GLN A 17 -35.51 15.88 -1.15
CA GLN A 17 -34.23 15.67 -0.49
C GLN A 17 -33.21 16.64 -1.11
N ASP A 18 -33.56 17.92 -1.09
CA ASP A 18 -32.65 19.05 -1.27
C ASP A 18 -31.99 19.26 0.09
N ASP A 19 -30.95 18.48 0.32
CA ASP A 19 -29.87 18.90 1.21
C ASP A 19 -28.57 18.35 0.63
N ALA A 20 -28.28 18.78 -0.61
CA ALA A 20 -26.92 18.94 -1.08
C ALA A 20 -26.27 20.07 -0.25
N SER A 21 -26.03 19.80 1.04
CA SER A 21 -25.22 20.66 1.90
C SER A 21 -23.85 20.80 1.24
N PRO A 22 -23.43 22.02 0.82
CA PRO A 22 -22.11 22.26 0.21
C PRO A 22 -20.96 21.80 1.10
N LEU A 23 -21.22 21.70 2.41
CA LEU A 23 -20.30 21.21 3.41
C LEU A 23 -19.93 19.74 3.24
N ARG A 24 -20.80 18.88 2.68
CA ARG A 24 -20.47 17.46 2.42
C ARG A 24 -19.49 17.30 1.26
N GLU A 25 -19.47 18.24 0.33
CA GLU A 25 -18.55 18.25 -0.82
C GLU A 25 -17.14 18.68 -0.38
N GLU A 26 -17.04 19.55 0.62
CA GLU A 26 -15.76 19.99 1.19
C GLU A 26 -15.02 18.86 1.91
N PHE A 27 -15.74 18.00 2.65
CA PHE A 27 -15.20 16.77 3.26
C PHE A 27 -14.95 15.63 2.26
N ARG A 28 -15.32 15.79 0.99
CA ARG A 28 -15.04 14.80 -0.07
C ARG A 28 -13.68 15.03 -0.72
N ARG A 29 -13.09 16.24 -0.58
CA ARG A 29 -11.72 16.47 -1.06
C ARG A 29 -10.74 15.68 -0.17
N PRO A 30 -9.81 14.91 -0.76
CA PRO A 30 -8.74 14.33 0.02
C PRO A 30 -8.04 15.47 0.74
N GLU A 31 -7.97 15.35 2.06
CA GLU A 31 -7.31 16.35 2.88
C GLU A 31 -5.85 16.51 2.40
N PRO A 32 -5.35 17.74 2.19
CA PRO A 32 -4.01 17.98 1.63
C PRO A 32 -2.90 17.25 2.39
N TRP A 33 -3.04 17.11 3.71
CA TRP A 33 -2.08 16.41 4.56
C TRP A 33 -1.95 14.91 4.22
N ARG A 34 -2.94 14.28 3.57
CA ARG A 34 -2.80 12.88 3.11
C ARG A 34 -1.83 12.75 1.95
N GLU A 35 -1.83 13.73 1.05
CA GLU A 35 -0.91 13.76 -0.09
C GLU A 35 0.53 13.94 0.42
N ASP A 36 0.73 14.83 1.39
CA ASP A 36 2.02 15.03 2.06
C ASP A 36 2.51 13.76 2.77
N LEU A 37 1.61 13.02 3.45
CA LEU A 37 1.97 11.76 4.11
C LEU A 37 2.31 10.65 3.12
N GLU A 38 1.61 10.57 1.98
CA GLU A 38 1.95 9.60 0.94
C GLU A 38 3.29 9.95 0.27
N ALA A 39 3.53 11.24 0.00
CA ALA A 39 4.83 11.71 -0.51
C ALA A 39 5.97 11.39 0.47
N LEU A 40 5.76 11.62 1.78
CA LEU A 40 6.71 11.25 2.81
C LEU A 40 6.94 9.73 2.85
N ARG A 41 5.87 8.92 2.73
CA ARG A 41 5.96 7.46 2.68
C ARG A 41 6.79 6.98 1.49
N SER A 42 6.59 7.57 0.31
CA SER A 42 7.40 7.26 -0.88
C SER A 42 8.87 7.61 -0.67
N LEU A 43 9.17 8.81 -0.17
CA LEU A 43 10.55 9.21 0.13
C LEU A 43 11.23 8.28 1.14
N LEU A 44 10.50 7.85 2.16
CA LEU A 44 11.00 6.89 3.14
C LEU A 44 11.24 5.50 2.54
N GLN A 45 10.42 5.06 1.58
CA GLN A 45 10.62 3.80 0.87
C GLN A 45 11.84 3.88 -0.06
N ASP A 46 11.99 4.97 -0.79
CA ASP A 46 13.12 5.19 -1.70
C ASP A 46 14.45 5.36 -0.95
N SER A 47 14.39 5.92 0.26
CA SER A 47 15.56 6.08 1.12
C SER A 47 15.99 4.78 1.83
N ARG A 48 15.16 3.72 1.81
CA ARG A 48 15.54 2.45 2.43
C ARG A 48 16.67 1.83 1.63
N PRO A 49 17.79 1.45 2.28
CA PRO A 49 18.85 0.73 1.60
C PRO A 49 18.29 -0.55 0.99
N VAL A 50 18.56 -0.75 -0.31
CA VAL A 50 18.20 -1.98 -1.00
C VAL A 50 18.95 -3.12 -0.33
N GLU A 51 18.21 -4.10 0.19
CA GLU A 51 18.84 -5.28 0.76
C GLU A 51 19.56 -6.06 -0.35
N PRO A 52 20.85 -6.37 -0.18
CA PRO A 52 21.57 -7.15 -1.18
C PRO A 52 20.97 -8.55 -1.25
N THR A 53 20.75 -9.02 -2.47
CA THR A 53 20.26 -10.36 -2.76
C THR A 53 21.31 -11.41 -2.40
N ARG A 54 20.86 -12.66 -2.23
CA ARG A 54 21.76 -13.81 -2.04
C ARG A 54 22.79 -13.93 -3.17
N GLY A 55 22.40 -13.61 -4.41
CA GLY A 55 23.29 -13.67 -5.57
C GLY A 55 24.41 -12.64 -5.48
N GLU A 56 24.08 -11.40 -5.15
CA GLU A 56 25.05 -10.30 -5.00
C GLU A 56 26.03 -10.58 -3.86
N ILE A 57 25.55 -11.08 -2.72
CA ILE A 57 26.44 -11.45 -1.61
C ILE A 57 27.36 -12.60 -2.02
N ALA A 58 26.86 -13.61 -2.75
CA ALA A 58 27.68 -14.74 -3.19
C ALA A 58 28.72 -14.35 -4.25
N ALA A 59 28.41 -13.35 -5.09
CA ALA A 59 29.35 -12.76 -6.03
C ALA A 59 30.43 -11.97 -5.29
N LEU A 60 30.05 -11.11 -4.34
CA LEU A 60 31.00 -10.35 -3.52
C LEU A 60 31.98 -11.26 -2.77
N ILE A 61 31.51 -12.37 -2.20
CA ILE A 61 32.39 -13.35 -1.52
C ILE A 61 33.43 -13.93 -2.50
N GLU A 62 33.05 -14.17 -3.76
CA GLU A 62 33.99 -14.69 -4.76
C GLU A 62 34.95 -13.61 -5.25
N ASP A 63 34.48 -12.38 -5.43
CA ASP A 63 35.32 -11.26 -5.87
C ASP A 63 36.41 -10.94 -4.82
N GLU A 64 36.07 -10.99 -3.53
CA GLU A 64 37.01 -10.76 -2.43
C GLU A 64 38.00 -11.91 -2.22
N ALA A 65 37.57 -13.16 -2.47
CA ALA A 65 38.40 -14.34 -2.27
C ALA A 65 38.18 -15.40 -3.37
N PRO A 66 38.74 -15.17 -4.58
CA PRO A 66 38.49 -16.03 -5.73
C PRO A 66 38.92 -17.48 -5.48
N GLY A 67 38.01 -18.42 -5.73
CA GLY A 67 38.28 -19.86 -5.59
C GLY A 67 38.50 -20.36 -4.16
N ALA A 68 38.42 -19.50 -3.14
CA ALA A 68 38.63 -19.89 -1.74
C ALA A 68 37.54 -20.86 -1.23
N LEU A 69 36.34 -20.80 -1.82
CA LEU A 69 35.18 -21.59 -1.40
C LEU A 69 34.46 -22.21 -2.60
N PRO A 70 34.02 -23.48 -2.50
CA PRO A 70 33.11 -24.07 -3.47
C PRO A 70 31.81 -23.25 -3.60
N ARG A 71 31.23 -23.19 -4.80
CA ARG A 71 30.00 -22.42 -5.08
C ARG A 71 28.88 -22.63 -4.06
N ARG A 72 28.62 -23.90 -3.69
CA ARG A 72 27.59 -24.27 -2.69
C ARG A 72 27.88 -23.71 -1.30
N ALA A 73 29.15 -23.60 -0.91
CA ALA A 73 29.55 -23.02 0.38
C ALA A 73 29.31 -21.50 0.39
N ARG A 74 29.73 -20.80 -0.68
CA ARG A 74 29.45 -19.35 -0.84
C ARG A 74 27.96 -19.06 -0.80
N GLU A 75 27.18 -19.83 -1.55
CA GLU A 75 25.73 -19.76 -1.61
C GLU A 75 25.04 -19.89 -0.24
N ARG A 76 25.54 -20.79 0.63
CA ARG A 76 25.04 -20.98 2.01
C ARG A 76 25.44 -19.83 2.93
N ILE A 77 26.65 -19.32 2.80
CA ILE A 77 27.13 -18.18 3.58
C ILE A 77 26.31 -16.94 3.21
N ALA A 78 26.12 -16.70 1.91
CA ALA A 78 25.31 -15.60 1.40
C ALA A 78 23.87 -15.63 1.93
N GLU A 79 23.25 -16.81 1.99
CA GLU A 79 21.91 -16.98 2.55
C GLU A 79 21.86 -16.64 4.05
N ARG A 80 22.84 -17.12 4.84
CA ARG A 80 22.96 -16.79 6.28
C ARG A 80 23.20 -15.30 6.51
N LEU A 81 23.99 -14.66 5.66
CA LEU A 81 24.28 -13.22 5.73
C LEU A 81 23.03 -12.41 5.39
N ALA A 82 22.32 -12.74 4.31
CA ALA A 82 21.06 -12.08 3.95
C ALA A 82 20.02 -12.17 5.09
N ALA A 83 19.88 -13.33 5.71
CA ALA A 83 18.99 -13.51 6.87
C ALA A 83 19.43 -12.70 8.11
N THR A 84 20.74 -12.53 8.32
CA THR A 84 21.27 -11.71 9.42
C THR A 84 21.04 -10.23 9.18
N LEU A 85 21.27 -9.76 7.95
CA LEU A 85 21.07 -8.37 7.56
C LEU A 85 19.60 -7.96 7.67
N ARG A 86 18.68 -8.81 7.16
CA ARG A 86 17.23 -8.62 7.32
C ARG A 86 16.79 -8.39 8.75
N ARG A 87 17.33 -9.19 9.68
CA ARG A 87 16.99 -9.08 11.11
C ARG A 87 17.49 -7.79 11.74
N ARG A 88 18.57 -7.21 11.21
CA ARG A 88 19.18 -5.98 11.76
C ARG A 88 18.60 -4.71 11.16
N LEU A 89 17.98 -4.80 10.00
CA LEU A 89 17.39 -3.68 9.26
C LEU A 89 15.86 -3.61 9.38
N ALA A 90 15.24 -4.64 9.98
CA ALA A 90 13.82 -4.69 10.35
C ALA A 90 13.58 -4.11 11.75
#